data_AF-A0AAW0ESY7-F1
#
_entry.id   AF-A0AAW0ESY7-F1
#
_cell.length_a   1.000
_cell.length_b   1.000
_cell.length_c   1.000
_cell.angle_alpha   90.00
_cell.angle_beta   90.00
_cell.angle_gamma   90.00
#
_symmetry.space_group_name_H-M   'P 1'
#
loop_
_entity.id
_entity.type
_entity.pdbx_description
1 polymer ?
#
loop_
_entity_poly.entity_id
_entity_poly.type
_entity_poly.pdbx_seq_one_letter_code
_entity_poly.pdbx_strand_id
1 'polypeptide(L)'
;MGRVLRRSFFEEVIERIPVSTTTLVALVVGAVSLYIFYRREGHAHRPPAPTRRPLSASRDASEATDVMARIKQKAFVGKKICIAWEVLHDAEGWAAQGKALEILRFYAFSSELYLMCLIRDAEHKKRILSLVKGVDGIERHRILFCTTDKGYEAFTRQIDPHLLVTNDAAQVAFLKRIINTLVLVGSDGVVASNVACVPSIEALAVELA
;
A
#
# COMPACT_ATOMS: atom_id res chain seq x y z
N MET A 1 -45.11 35.75 -33.56
CA MET A 1 -44.23 35.64 -32.37
C MET A 1 -43.64 34.24 -32.31
N GLY A 2 -42.46 34.03 -32.90
CA GLY A 2 -41.81 32.73 -32.95
C GLY A 2 -41.06 32.44 -31.65
N ARG A 3 -41.38 31.31 -31.00
CA ARG A 3 -40.60 30.80 -29.87
C ARG A 3 -39.34 30.15 -30.42
N VAL A 4 -38.19 30.74 -30.11
CA VAL A 4 -36.87 30.16 -30.40
C VAL A 4 -36.66 29.01 -29.42
N LEU A 5 -36.73 27.76 -29.91
CA LEU A 5 -36.26 26.60 -29.16
C LEU A 5 -34.74 26.70 -29.02
N ARG A 6 -34.26 26.83 -27.78
CA ARG A 6 -32.85 26.80 -27.45
C ARG A 6 -32.37 25.36 -27.61
N ARG A 7 -31.73 25.05 -28.75
CA ARG A 7 -31.04 23.77 -28.96
C ARG A 7 -29.92 23.61 -27.94
N SER A 8 -29.82 22.43 -27.35
CA SER A 8 -28.80 22.10 -26.36
C SER A 8 -27.45 21.95 -27.06
N PHE A 9 -26.41 22.61 -26.55
CA PHE A 9 -25.03 22.51 -27.04
C PHE A 9 -24.53 21.07 -27.19
N PHE A 10 -25.12 20.11 -26.46
CA PHE A 10 -24.78 18.69 -26.57
C PHE A 10 -25.26 18.04 -27.87
N GLU A 11 -26.39 18.46 -28.43
CA GLU A 11 -26.88 17.92 -29.71
C GLU A 11 -26.01 18.36 -30.88
N GLU A 12 -25.48 19.59 -30.84
CA GLU A 12 -24.65 20.15 -31.91
C GLU A 12 -23.25 19.53 -31.97
N VAL A 13 -22.77 19.00 -30.83
CA VAL A 13 -21.49 18.27 -30.75
C VAL A 13 -21.63 16.83 -31.26
N ILE A 14 -22.78 16.18 -31.06
CA ILE A 14 -23.00 14.80 -31.49
C ILE A 14 -23.17 14.72 -33.02
N GLU A 15 -23.82 15.71 -33.65
CA GLU A 15 -24.06 15.71 -35.11
C GLU A 15 -22.80 16.01 -35.96
N ARG A 16 -21.72 16.53 -35.37
CA ARG A 16 -20.52 16.98 -36.11
C ARG A 16 -19.28 16.09 -35.98
N ILE A 17 -19.38 14.92 -35.36
CA ILE A 17 -18.23 14.02 -35.25
C ILE A 17 -18.20 13.11 -36.49
N PRO A 18 -17.33 13.36 -37.49
CA PRO A 18 -17.05 12.35 -38.50
C PRO A 18 -16.48 11.15 -37.77
N VAL A 19 -17.07 9.97 -37.96
CA VAL A 19 -16.63 8.71 -37.35
C VAL A 19 -15.33 8.26 -38.02
N SER A 20 -14.25 8.99 -37.74
CA SER A 20 -12.89 8.62 -38.10
C SER A 20 -12.29 7.83 -36.95
N THR A 21 -11.55 6.78 -37.29
CA THR A 21 -10.90 5.86 -36.35
C THR A 21 -9.99 6.60 -35.35
N THR A 22 -9.39 7.71 -35.77
CA THR A 22 -8.56 8.57 -34.92
C THR A 22 -9.36 9.24 -33.80
N THR A 23 -10.58 9.70 -34.07
CA THR A 23 -11.50 10.28 -33.07
C THR A 23 -11.94 9.23 -32.05
N LEU A 24 -12.16 8.00 -32.49
CA LEU A 24 -12.52 6.87 -31.64
C LEU A 24 -11.37 6.49 -30.71
N VAL A 25 -10.14 6.42 -31.23
CA VAL A 25 -8.93 6.19 -30.43
C VAL A 25 -8.71 7.33 -29.43
N ALA A 26 -8.89 8.59 -29.85
CA ALA A 26 -8.75 9.74 -28.95
C ALA A 26 -9.79 9.72 -27.83
N LEU A 27 -11.04 9.33 -28.12
CA LEU A 27 -12.08 9.15 -27.11
C LEU A 27 -11.76 8.01 -26.14
N VAL A 28 -11.27 6.87 -26.64
CA VAL A 28 -10.89 5.73 -25.79
C VAL A 28 -9.69 6.09 -24.92
N VAL A 29 -8.64 6.68 -25.48
CA VAL A 29 -7.46 7.12 -24.72
C VAL A 29 -7.84 8.22 -23.72
N GLY A 30 -8.71 9.15 -24.12
CA GLY A 30 -9.26 10.18 -23.24
C GLY A 30 -10.07 9.58 -22.09
N ALA A 31 -10.96 8.64 -22.37
CA ALA A 31 -11.76 7.95 -21.36
C ALA A 31 -10.92 7.11 -20.41
N VAL A 32 -9.89 6.40 -20.90
CA VAL A 32 -8.97 5.62 -20.08
C VAL A 32 -8.10 6.53 -19.21
N SER A 33 -7.61 7.64 -19.77
CA SER A 33 -6.82 8.64 -19.02
C SER A 33 -7.68 9.30 -17.94
N LEU A 34 -8.92 9.67 -18.27
CA LEU A 34 -9.89 10.24 -17.33
C LEU A 34 -10.29 9.23 -16.26
N TYR A 35 -10.47 7.96 -16.61
CA TYR A 35 -10.76 6.88 -15.68
C TYR A 35 -9.61 6.66 -14.69
N ILE A 36 -8.35 6.64 -15.17
CA ILE A 36 -7.17 6.56 -14.32
C ILE A 36 -7.08 7.81 -13.43
N PHE A 37 -7.40 9.00 -13.94
CA PHE A 37 -7.36 10.24 -13.19
C PHE A 37 -8.42 10.30 -12.08
N TYR A 38 -9.67 9.92 -12.36
CA TYR A 38 -10.73 9.83 -11.35
C TYR A 38 -10.48 8.73 -10.33
N ARG A 39 -9.85 7.63 -10.73
CA ARG A 39 -9.41 6.60 -9.77
C ARG A 39 -8.27 7.09 -8.88
N ARG A 40 -7.49 8.07 -9.35
CA ARG A 40 -6.39 8.71 -8.62
C ARG A 40 -6.88 9.85 -7.70
N GLU A 41 -8.02 10.48 -7.98
CA GLU A 41 -8.63 11.53 -7.15
C GLU A 41 -9.47 11.04 -5.95
N GLY A 42 -9.22 9.82 -5.49
CA GLY A 42 -9.77 9.31 -4.22
C GLY A 42 -9.17 9.93 -2.94
N HIS A 43 -8.43 11.04 -3.01
CA HIS A 43 -7.81 11.65 -1.83
C HIS A 43 -7.88 13.19 -1.76
N ALA A 44 -9.05 13.67 -1.33
CA ALA A 44 -9.15 14.80 -0.41
C ALA A 44 -10.29 14.58 0.60
N HIS A 45 -10.31 13.43 1.28
CA HIS A 45 -11.03 13.33 2.56
C HIS A 45 -10.01 13.55 3.67
N ARG A 46 -10.02 14.78 4.20
CA ARG A 46 -9.48 15.08 5.53
C ARG A 46 -10.17 14.09 6.50
N PRO A 47 -9.45 13.16 7.15
CA PRO A 47 -10.08 12.29 8.12
C PRO A 47 -10.68 13.17 9.23
N PRO A 48 -11.89 12.88 9.74
CA PRO A 48 -12.31 13.46 11.01
C PRO A 48 -11.23 13.10 12.04
N ALA A 49 -10.85 14.08 12.85
CA ALA A 49 -9.83 13.94 13.87
C ALA A 49 -10.02 12.62 14.63
N PRO A 50 -8.96 11.82 14.86
CA PRO A 50 -9.11 10.58 15.60
C PRO A 50 -9.63 10.94 16.99
N THR A 51 -10.85 10.52 17.28
CA THR A 51 -11.41 10.53 18.62
C THR A 51 -10.45 9.73 19.48
N ARG A 52 -9.66 10.43 20.32
CA ARG A 52 -8.71 9.81 21.24
C ARG A 52 -9.48 8.84 22.12
N ARG A 53 -9.38 7.55 21.81
CA ARG A 53 -10.01 6.47 22.56
C ARG A 53 -9.29 6.37 23.92
N PRO A 54 -10.00 6.29 25.06
CA PRO A 54 -9.39 6.27 26.38
C PRO A 54 -8.44 5.08 26.53
N LEU A 55 -7.30 5.32 27.20
CA LEU A 55 -6.20 4.38 27.44
C LEU A 55 -6.57 3.14 28.31
N SER A 56 -7.82 2.98 28.71
CA SER A 56 -8.26 2.02 29.74
C SER A 56 -9.27 0.96 29.28
N ALA A 57 -9.60 0.88 27.98
CA ALA A 57 -10.50 -0.18 27.51
C ALA A 57 -9.74 -1.51 27.35
N SER A 58 -10.05 -2.51 28.18
CA SER A 58 -9.62 -3.89 27.96
C SER A 58 -10.18 -4.38 26.63
N ARG A 59 -9.34 -4.94 25.77
CA ARG A 59 -9.74 -5.35 24.42
C ARG A 59 -9.42 -6.82 24.18
N ASP A 60 -10.48 -7.59 23.98
CA ASP A 60 -10.46 -9.02 23.73
C ASP A 60 -9.84 -9.37 22.37
N ALA A 61 -9.39 -10.61 22.24
CA ALA A 61 -8.71 -11.22 21.09
C ALA A 61 -9.46 -11.11 19.73
N SER A 62 -10.69 -10.60 19.72
CA SER A 62 -11.50 -10.36 18.51
C SER A 62 -10.93 -9.28 17.57
N GLU A 63 -10.08 -8.35 18.06
CA GLU A 63 -9.51 -7.27 17.24
C GLU A 63 -8.30 -7.70 16.39
N ALA A 64 -7.56 -8.76 16.75
CA ALA A 64 -6.45 -9.25 15.91
C ALA A 64 -6.96 -9.91 14.62
N THR A 65 -8.12 -10.57 14.69
CA THR A 65 -8.85 -11.14 13.54
C THR A 65 -9.28 -10.06 12.54
N ASP A 66 -9.47 -8.82 13.01
CA ASP A 66 -9.87 -7.68 12.18
C ASP A 66 -8.73 -7.22 11.25
N VAL A 67 -7.47 -7.24 11.71
CA VAL A 67 -6.33 -6.80 10.88
C VAL A 67 -6.19 -7.67 9.63
N MET A 68 -6.18 -9.00 9.79
CA MET A 68 -6.08 -9.91 8.64
C MET A 68 -7.32 -9.87 7.75
N ALA A 69 -8.51 -9.66 8.33
CA ALA A 69 -9.73 -9.45 7.55
C ALA A 69 -9.63 -8.19 6.67
N ARG A 70 -9.13 -7.08 7.22
CA ARG A 70 -8.91 -5.82 6.48
C ARG A 70 -7.91 -5.99 5.33
N ILE A 71 -6.86 -6.79 5.53
CA ILE A 71 -5.88 -7.11 4.49
C ILE A 71 -6.56 -7.89 3.35
N LYS A 72 -7.29 -8.95 3.68
CA LYS A 72 -8.04 -9.76 2.69
C LYS A 72 -9.12 -8.96 1.96
N GLN A 73 -9.73 -7.99 2.64
CA GLN A 73 -10.71 -7.07 2.08
C GLN A 73 -10.10 -5.91 1.27
N LYS A 74 -8.79 -5.93 0.98
CA LYS A 74 -8.09 -4.91 0.19
C LYS A 74 -8.18 -3.49 0.79
N ALA A 75 -8.32 -3.37 2.12
CA ALA A 75 -8.50 -2.08 2.79
C ALA A 75 -7.29 -1.13 2.70
N PHE A 76 -6.13 -1.65 2.25
CA PHE A 76 -4.88 -0.88 2.13
C PHE A 76 -4.56 -0.45 0.68
N VAL A 77 -5.41 -0.79 -0.29
CA VAL A 77 -5.25 -0.31 -1.67
C VAL A 77 -5.32 1.22 -1.70
N GLY A 78 -4.36 1.85 -2.38
CA GLY A 78 -4.20 3.30 -2.44
C GLY A 78 -3.67 3.94 -1.16
N LYS A 79 -3.29 3.15 -0.14
CA LYS A 79 -2.72 3.66 1.11
C LYS A 79 -1.20 3.55 1.12
N LYS A 80 -0.58 4.29 2.04
CA LYS A 80 0.83 4.13 2.38
C LYS A 80 1.06 2.82 3.12
N ILE A 81 1.92 1.98 2.58
CA ILE A 81 2.29 0.69 3.17
C ILE A 81 3.80 0.69 3.33
N CYS A 82 4.28 0.24 4.48
CA CYS A 82 5.70 0.03 4.73
C CYS A 82 5.97 -1.45 4.96
N ILE A 83 6.88 -2.04 4.19
CA ILE A 83 7.27 -3.44 4.34
C ILE A 83 8.77 -3.49 4.63
N ALA A 84 9.16 -4.23 5.67
CA ALA A 84 10.54 -4.53 5.99
C ALA A 84 11.11 -5.51 4.95
N TRP A 85 12.29 -5.20 4.41
CA TRP A 85 12.98 -6.04 3.45
C TRP A 85 13.28 -7.44 3.99
N GLU A 86 13.61 -7.51 5.29
CA GLU A 86 13.96 -8.72 6.02
C GLU A 86 12.82 -9.73 6.10
N VAL A 87 11.58 -9.29 5.84
CA VAL A 87 10.40 -10.16 5.76
C VAL A 87 10.24 -10.76 4.35
N LEU A 88 10.69 -10.04 3.33
CA LEU A 88 10.49 -10.41 1.93
C LEU A 88 11.61 -11.31 1.39
N HIS A 89 12.83 -11.10 1.91
CA HIS A 89 14.01 -11.76 1.40
C HIS A 89 14.89 -12.21 2.56
N ASP A 90 15.25 -13.49 2.56
CA ASP A 90 16.15 -14.12 3.52
C ASP A 90 17.52 -14.41 2.87
N ALA A 91 18.38 -15.20 3.51
CA ALA A 91 19.68 -15.56 2.95
C ALA A 91 19.58 -16.53 1.76
N GLU A 92 18.45 -17.23 1.61
CA GLU A 92 18.22 -18.30 0.63
C GLU A 92 17.43 -17.80 -0.59
N GLY A 93 16.74 -16.65 -0.48
CA GLY A 93 16.09 -15.97 -1.58
C GLY A 93 14.82 -15.23 -1.15
N TRP A 94 13.84 -15.20 -2.06
CA TRP A 94 12.52 -14.65 -1.76
C TRP A 94 11.77 -15.56 -0.80
N ALA A 95 11.32 -14.99 0.32
CA ALA A 95 10.62 -15.72 1.37
C ALA A 95 9.34 -16.40 0.86
N ALA A 96 8.90 -17.42 1.60
CA ALA A 96 7.70 -18.22 1.28
C ALA A 96 7.71 -18.80 -0.14
N GLN A 97 8.85 -19.37 -0.56
CA GLN A 97 9.01 -20.01 -1.87
C GLN A 97 8.69 -19.07 -3.06
N GLY A 98 9.05 -17.79 -2.94
CA GLY A 98 8.80 -16.79 -3.98
C GLY A 98 7.47 -16.05 -3.87
N LYS A 99 6.53 -16.46 -2.99
CA LYS A 99 5.27 -15.73 -2.78
C LYS A 99 5.49 -14.31 -2.26
N ALA A 100 6.58 -14.06 -1.54
CA ALA A 100 6.94 -12.72 -1.09
C ALA A 100 7.07 -11.73 -2.27
N LEU A 101 7.58 -12.18 -3.42
CA LEU A 101 7.71 -11.36 -4.62
C LEU A 101 6.34 -11.00 -5.21
N GLU A 102 5.38 -11.93 -5.21
CA GLU A 102 4.02 -11.70 -5.69
C GLU A 102 3.30 -10.68 -4.81
N ILE A 103 3.43 -10.82 -3.49
CA ILE A 103 2.87 -9.88 -2.50
C ILE A 103 3.50 -8.50 -2.67
N LEU A 104 4.83 -8.44 -2.84
CA LEU A 104 5.55 -7.20 -3.09
C LEU A 104 5.03 -6.50 -4.35
N ARG A 105 4.87 -7.24 -5.45
CA ARG A 105 4.31 -6.72 -6.71
C ARG A 105 2.87 -6.23 -6.54
N PHE A 106 2.02 -7.01 -5.87
CA PHE A 106 0.64 -6.62 -5.60
C PHE A 106 0.57 -5.25 -4.91
N TYR A 107 1.37 -5.04 -3.85
CA TYR A 107 1.37 -3.76 -3.15
C TYR A 107 2.10 -2.65 -3.90
N ALA A 108 3.13 -2.96 -4.69
CA ALA A 108 3.79 -1.99 -5.56
C ALA A 108 2.82 -1.40 -6.60
N PHE A 109 1.91 -2.21 -7.15
CA PHE A 109 0.92 -1.74 -8.14
C PHE A 109 -0.33 -1.14 -7.52
N SER A 110 -0.76 -1.62 -6.35
CA SER A 110 -2.04 -1.23 -5.76
C SER A 110 -1.94 -0.11 -4.72
N SER A 111 -0.74 0.19 -4.20
CA SER A 111 -0.57 1.00 -3.00
C SER A 111 0.66 1.88 -3.06
N GLU A 112 0.77 2.85 -2.14
CA GLU A 112 1.98 3.63 -1.96
C GLU A 112 2.99 2.84 -1.13
N LEU A 113 3.73 1.95 -1.80
CA LEU A 113 4.68 1.06 -1.15
C LEU A 113 6.01 1.75 -0.80
N TYR A 114 6.38 1.66 0.46
CA TYR A 114 7.69 1.99 1.01
C TYR A 114 8.40 0.72 1.45
N LEU A 115 9.63 0.54 0.98
CA LEU A 115 10.47 -0.59 1.36
C LEU A 115 11.49 -0.11 2.39
N MET A 116 11.43 -0.67 3.60
CA MET A 116 12.36 -0.33 4.67
C MET A 116 13.44 -1.40 4.78
N CYS A 117 14.70 -0.99 4.65
CA CYS A 117 15.84 -1.90 4.63
C CYS A 117 16.82 -1.53 5.75
N LEU A 118 17.09 -2.45 6.66
CA LEU A 118 18.17 -2.33 7.63
C LEU A 118 19.47 -2.88 7.02
N ILE A 119 20.35 -1.97 6.62
CA ILE A 119 21.63 -2.30 5.97
C ILE A 119 22.79 -2.23 6.95
N ARG A 120 23.73 -3.18 6.81
CA ARG A 120 24.98 -3.20 7.58
C ARG A 120 26.11 -2.46 6.85
N ASP A 121 26.13 -2.59 5.52
CA ASP A 121 27.18 -2.05 4.66
C ASP A 121 26.64 -1.58 3.30
N ALA A 122 27.50 -0.92 2.52
CA ALA A 122 27.16 -0.41 1.20
C ALA A 122 26.95 -1.53 0.15
N GLU A 123 27.55 -2.70 0.34
CA GLU A 123 27.39 -3.85 -0.56
C GLU A 123 26.00 -4.48 -0.41
N HIS A 124 25.50 -4.57 0.83
CA HIS A 124 24.14 -4.98 1.14
C HIS A 124 23.13 -4.07 0.47
N LYS A 125 23.35 -2.75 0.55
CA LYS A 125 22.54 -1.76 -0.16
C LYS A 125 22.53 -2.01 -1.68
N LYS A 126 23.69 -2.26 -2.30
CA LYS A 126 23.79 -2.53 -3.74
C LYS A 126 23.04 -3.81 -4.12
N ARG A 127 23.17 -4.88 -3.32
CA ARG A 127 22.45 -6.14 -3.54
C ARG A 127 20.92 -5.94 -3.52
N ILE A 128 20.41 -5.26 -2.50
CA ILE A 128 18.97 -4.96 -2.39
C ILE A 128 18.49 -4.15 -3.60
N LEU A 129 19.22 -3.09 -3.97
CA LEU A 129 18.87 -2.27 -5.13
C LEU A 129 18.86 -3.07 -6.44
N SER A 130 19.78 -4.02 -6.61
CA SER A 130 19.82 -4.88 -7.79
C SER A 130 18.61 -5.80 -7.87
N LEU A 131 18.19 -6.37 -6.74
CA LEU A 131 17.01 -7.26 -6.67
C LEU A 131 15.71 -6.48 -6.90
N VAL A 132 15.57 -5.33 -6.26
CA VAL A 132 14.38 -4.48 -6.37
C VAL A 132 14.24 -3.86 -7.76
N LYS A 133 15.35 -3.61 -8.47
CA LYS A 133 15.32 -3.10 -9.85
C LYS A 133 14.58 -4.04 -10.82
N GLY A 134 14.51 -5.34 -10.52
CA GLY A 134 13.75 -6.32 -11.31
C GLY A 134 12.25 -6.39 -10.97
N VAL A 135 11.77 -5.56 -10.04
CA VAL A 135 10.37 -5.54 -9.61
C VAL A 135 9.70 -4.27 -10.13
N ASP A 136 8.73 -4.45 -11.02
CA ASP A 136 7.95 -3.34 -11.57
C ASP A 136 7.09 -2.67 -10.50
N GLY A 137 6.88 -1.35 -10.64
CA GLY A 137 6.04 -0.56 -9.75
C GLY A 137 6.73 -0.01 -8.49
N ILE A 138 7.97 -0.41 -8.20
CA ILE A 138 8.72 0.14 -7.05
C ILE A 138 9.48 1.41 -7.45
N GLU A 139 9.10 2.53 -6.85
CA GLU A 139 9.79 3.80 -7.05
C GLU A 139 11.08 3.86 -6.21
N ARG A 140 12.21 4.17 -6.86
CA ARG A 140 13.53 4.20 -6.21
C ARG A 140 13.60 5.07 -4.94
N HIS A 141 12.86 6.18 -4.90
CA HIS A 141 12.85 7.09 -3.77
C HIS A 141 11.99 6.61 -2.57
N ARG A 142 11.24 5.51 -2.75
CA ARG A 142 10.47 4.86 -1.67
C ARG A 142 11.21 3.67 -1.06
N ILE A 143 12.42 3.38 -1.54
CA ILE A 143 13.34 2.41 -0.95
C ILE A 143 14.21 3.14 0.06
N LEU A 144 13.95 2.88 1.33
CA LEU A 144 14.56 3.57 2.45
C LEU A 144 15.58 2.66 3.10
N PHE A 145 16.74 3.24 3.41
CA PHE A 145 17.86 2.52 4.00
C PHE A 145 18.19 3.14 5.36
N CYS A 146 18.26 2.28 6.37
CA CYS A 146 18.70 2.65 7.71
C CYS A 146 19.82 1.69 8.14
N THR A 147 20.70 2.15 9.02
CA THR A 147 21.77 1.33 9.61
C THR A 147 21.54 1.04 11.09
N THR A 148 20.52 1.67 11.67
CA THR A 148 20.20 1.59 13.10
C THR A 148 18.69 1.44 13.30
N ASP A 149 18.30 0.75 14.37
CA ASP A 149 16.89 0.56 14.72
C ASP A 149 16.18 1.89 15.02
N LYS A 150 16.89 2.84 15.63
CA LYS A 150 16.38 4.21 15.84
C LYS A 150 16.10 4.91 14.51
N GLY A 151 16.94 4.70 13.51
CA GLY A 151 16.73 5.21 12.16
C GLY A 151 15.48 4.60 11.52
N TYR A 152 15.32 3.29 11.65
CA TYR A 152 14.11 2.57 11.22
C TYR A 152 12.85 3.20 11.84
N GLU A 153 12.83 3.32 13.16
CA GLU A 153 11.71 3.92 13.90
C GLU A 153 11.40 5.36 13.45
N ALA A 154 12.44 6.17 13.28
CA ALA A 154 12.30 7.56 12.84
C ALA A 154 11.70 7.65 11.45
N PHE A 155 12.19 6.85 10.49
CA PHE A 155 11.63 6.85 9.15
C PHE A 155 10.19 6.35 9.13
N THR A 156 9.89 5.26 9.83
CA THR A 156 8.52 4.72 9.87
C THR A 156 7.52 5.73 10.43
N ARG A 157 7.92 6.50 11.45
CA ARG A 157 7.12 7.61 11.98
C ARG A 157 6.91 8.75 10.99
N GLN A 158 7.93 9.07 10.18
CA GLN A 158 7.84 10.13 9.17
C GLN A 158 6.96 9.74 7.98
N ILE A 159 7.01 8.47 7.58
CA ILE A 159 6.19 7.94 6.49
C ILE A 159 4.71 7.91 6.91
N ASP A 160 4.46 7.56 8.18
CA ASP A 160 3.13 7.33 8.76
C ASP A 160 2.31 6.32 7.93
N PRO A 161 2.79 5.07 7.82
CA PRO A 161 2.13 4.07 6.99
C PRO A 161 0.82 3.61 7.64
N HIS A 162 -0.17 3.30 6.82
CA HIS A 162 -1.43 2.70 7.27
C HIS A 162 -1.26 1.23 7.66
N LEU A 163 -0.27 0.57 7.06
CA LEU A 163 0.14 -0.81 7.32
C LEU A 163 1.66 -0.89 7.40
N LEU A 164 2.18 -1.42 8.51
CA LEU A 164 3.58 -1.82 8.65
C LEU A 164 3.69 -3.34 8.70
N VAL A 165 4.56 -3.93 7.89
CA VAL A 165 4.91 -5.36 7.93
C VAL A 165 6.37 -5.49 8.35
N THR A 166 6.64 -6.14 9.48
CA THR A 166 8.00 -6.34 10.01
C THR A 166 8.12 -7.72 10.68
N ASN A 167 9.33 -8.24 10.84
CA ASN A 167 9.63 -9.45 11.61
C ASN A 167 10.25 -9.11 12.99
N ASP A 168 10.48 -7.84 13.30
CA ASP A 168 11.12 -7.43 14.56
C ASP A 168 10.08 -7.08 15.64
N ALA A 169 10.01 -7.91 16.68
CA ALA A 169 9.11 -7.72 17.81
C ALA A 169 9.43 -6.45 18.63
N ALA A 170 10.68 -6.02 18.70
CA ALA A 170 11.07 -4.81 19.44
C ALA A 170 10.53 -3.55 18.74
N GLN A 171 10.65 -3.50 17.41
CA GLN A 171 10.04 -2.44 16.59
C GLN A 171 8.52 -2.39 16.77
N VAL A 172 7.86 -3.56 16.74
CA VAL A 172 6.40 -3.63 16.96
C VAL A 172 6.00 -3.12 18.34
N ALA A 173 6.73 -3.49 19.39
CA ALA A 173 6.44 -3.06 20.76
C ALA A 173 6.43 -1.53 20.90
N PHE A 174 7.29 -0.85 20.15
CA PHE A 174 7.40 0.60 20.13
C PHE A 174 6.37 1.25 19.18
N LEU A 175 6.27 0.76 17.95
CA LEU A 175 5.49 1.37 16.87
C LEU A 175 3.99 1.09 16.99
N LYS A 176 3.55 0.08 17.76
CA LYS A 176 2.13 -0.21 18.00
C LYS A 176 1.35 0.95 18.62
N ARG A 177 2.02 1.91 19.25
CA ARG A 177 1.36 3.10 19.82
C ARG A 177 1.13 4.22 18.80
N ILE A 178 1.73 4.10 17.62
CA ILE A 178 1.83 5.17 16.62
C ILE A 178 1.12 4.74 15.34
N ILE A 179 1.36 3.51 14.90
CA ILE A 179 0.86 2.98 13.63
C ILE A 179 -0.48 2.28 13.84
N ASN A 180 -1.42 2.52 12.94
CA ASN A 180 -2.78 2.02 13.05
C ASN A 180 -2.91 0.51 12.80
N THR A 181 -2.07 -0.05 11.93
CA THR A 181 -2.10 -1.48 11.60
C THR A 181 -0.68 -2.00 11.44
N LEU A 182 -0.34 -3.06 12.16
CA LEU A 182 0.95 -3.72 12.09
C LEU A 182 0.76 -5.22 11.84
N VAL A 183 1.72 -5.81 11.14
CA VAL A 183 1.84 -7.24 10.95
C VAL A 183 3.23 -7.65 11.39
N LEU A 184 3.28 -8.56 12.37
CA LEU A 184 4.49 -9.21 12.83
C LEU A 184 4.60 -10.58 12.14
N VAL A 185 5.61 -10.75 11.29
CA VAL A 185 5.86 -12.01 10.57
C VAL A 185 6.87 -12.88 11.33
N GLY A 186 6.63 -14.19 11.38
CA GLY A 186 7.50 -15.15 12.07
C GLY A 186 7.17 -15.33 13.55
N SER A 187 5.97 -14.92 13.98
CA SER A 187 5.50 -15.10 15.36
C SER A 187 4.06 -15.59 15.36
N ASP A 188 3.75 -16.51 16.28
CA ASP A 188 2.40 -16.99 16.54
C ASP A 188 1.96 -16.47 17.91
N GLY A 189 1.01 -15.52 17.94
CA GLY A 189 0.50 -14.96 19.19
C GLY A 189 -0.27 -13.65 19.00
N VAL A 190 -0.90 -13.17 20.08
CA VAL A 190 -1.57 -11.86 20.08
C VAL A 190 -0.69 -10.87 20.85
N VAL A 191 -0.09 -9.91 20.15
CA VAL A 191 0.81 -8.90 20.75
C VAL A 191 0.07 -7.64 21.17
N ALA A 192 -0.90 -7.20 20.34
CA ALA A 192 -1.80 -6.08 20.62
C ALA A 192 -2.97 -6.09 19.63
N SER A 193 -4.02 -5.31 19.91
CA SER A 193 -5.23 -5.23 19.07
C SER A 193 -4.99 -4.76 17.64
N ASN A 194 -3.96 -3.94 17.40
CA ASN A 194 -3.60 -3.42 16.09
C ASN A 194 -2.44 -4.19 15.44
N VAL A 195 -2.05 -5.33 16.01
CA VAL A 195 -0.95 -6.16 15.54
C VAL A 195 -1.50 -7.54 15.19
N ALA A 196 -1.45 -7.91 13.91
CA ALA A 196 -1.61 -9.30 13.52
C ALA A 196 -0.25 -9.99 13.57
N CYS A 197 -0.18 -11.16 14.21
CA CYS A 197 0.99 -12.02 14.09
C CYS A 197 0.68 -13.13 13.10
N VAL A 198 1.60 -13.36 12.17
CA VAL A 198 1.47 -14.38 11.14
C VAL A 198 2.76 -15.20 11.09
N PRO A 199 2.67 -16.53 10.87
CA PRO A 199 3.85 -17.38 10.81
C PRO A 199 4.72 -17.05 9.58
N SER A 200 4.10 -16.60 8.49
CA SER A 200 4.76 -16.35 7.22
C SER A 200 4.10 -15.18 6.47
N ILE A 201 4.90 -14.50 5.63
CA ILE A 201 4.44 -13.41 4.75
C ILE A 201 3.29 -13.87 3.83
N GLU A 202 3.22 -15.16 3.50
CA GLU A 202 2.16 -15.71 2.63
C GLU A 202 0.74 -15.48 3.14
N ALA A 203 0.56 -15.28 4.46
CA ALA A 203 -0.72 -14.95 5.04
C ALA A 203 -1.29 -13.60 4.54
N LEU A 204 -0.43 -12.74 3.99
CA LEU A 204 -0.78 -11.44 3.40
C LEU A 204 -1.18 -11.54 1.93
N ALA A 205 -1.13 -12.73 1.34
CA ALA A 205 -1.62 -12.93 -0.02
C ALA A 205 -3.12 -12.61 -0.07
N VAL A 206 -3.48 -11.72 -0.99
CA VAL A 206 -4.87 -11.39 -1.28
C VAL A 206 -5.27 -12.16 -2.53
N GLU A 207 -6.36 -12.92 -2.46
CA GLU A 207 -6.89 -13.63 -3.61
C GLU A 207 -7.21 -12.62 -4.73
N LEU A 208 -6.50 -12.77 -5.85
CA LEU A 208 -6.77 -12.07 -7.10
C LEU A 208 -7.90 -12.84 -7.79
N ALA A 209 -9.14 -12.46 -7.48
CA ALA A 209 -10.31 -12.85 -8.26
C ALA A 209 -10.25 -12.26 -9.67
#